data_AF-A0A2D4MU91-F1
#
_entry.id   AF-A0A2D4MU91-F1
#
_cell.length_a   1.000
_cell.length_b   1.000
_cell.length_c   1.000
_cell.angle_alpha   90.00
_cell.angle_beta   90.00
_cell.angle_gamma   90.00
#
_symmetry.space_group_name_H-M   'P 1'
#
loop_
_entity.id
_entity.type
_entity.pdbx_description
1 polymer ?
#
loop_
_entity_poly.entity_id
_entity_poly.type
_entity_poly.pdbx_seq_one_letter_code
_entity_poly.pdbx_strand_id
1 'polypeptide(L)'
;MLLRGHTLRSKVCSKLLGCLSLSALRQSLSLWPLSRKFHVSCQRCSTMPSWVIDRYGKNDVLQFTSNMTFPAIRLPNEVIIKVHAASLNPIDVNMRNGYGASALRVKRDPLRISEKGNEFPLILGRDVSGVIMECGPSVSYFKPGDEVMED
;
A
#
# COMPACT_ATOMS: atom_id res chain seq x y z
N MET A 1 -5.37 -0.78 1.09
CA MET A 1 -4.40 0.28 1.46
C MET A 1 -3.42 0.47 0.30
N LEU A 2 -2.96 1.70 0.07
CA LEU A 2 -1.94 2.01 -0.95
C LEU A 2 -0.60 2.20 -0.25
N LEU A 3 0.44 1.48 -0.67
CA LEU A 3 1.78 1.57 -0.11
C LEU A 3 2.83 1.68 -1.21
N ARG A 4 4.00 2.22 -0.85
CA ARG A 4 5.14 2.22 -1.74
C ARG A 4 5.81 0.85 -1.69
N GLY A 5 6.13 0.28 -2.84
CA GLY A 5 6.66 -1.10 -2.91
C GLY A 5 7.92 -1.35 -2.08
N HIS A 6 8.75 -0.33 -1.80
CA HIS A 6 9.99 -0.50 -1.04
C HIS A 6 9.81 -0.63 0.48
N THR A 7 8.62 -0.40 1.03
CA THR A 7 8.37 -0.49 2.48
C THR A 7 7.79 -1.85 2.90
N LEU A 8 7.84 -2.85 2.03
CA LEU A 8 7.18 -4.14 2.23
C LEU A 8 8.19 -5.28 2.22
N ARG A 9 7.92 -6.30 3.02
CA ARG A 9 8.54 -7.63 2.86
C ARG A 9 7.55 -8.65 2.36
N SER A 10 8.04 -9.49 1.44
CA SER A 10 7.35 -10.71 1.05
C SER A 10 7.64 -11.80 2.07
N LYS A 11 6.61 -12.54 2.47
CA LYS A 11 6.82 -13.79 3.24
C LYS A 11 7.53 -14.87 2.40
N VAL A 12 7.60 -14.71 1.08
CA VAL A 12 8.15 -15.70 0.13
C VAL A 12 9.67 -15.58 -0.02
N CYS A 13 10.41 -15.26 1.05
CA CYS A 13 11.87 -15.36 1.07
C CYS A 13 12.32 -16.33 2.17
N SER A 14 12.04 -17.62 1.98
CA SER A 14 12.61 -18.73 2.76
C SER A 14 12.39 -20.09 2.05
N LYS A 15 12.79 -20.21 0.78
CA LYS A 15 13.09 -21.54 0.21
C LYS A 15 14.36 -21.48 -0.64
N LEU A 16 15.41 -22.08 -0.04
CA LEU A 16 16.59 -22.70 -0.64
C LEU A 16 17.78 -21.81 -1.02
N LEU A 17 18.68 -21.61 -0.05
CA LEU A 17 20.12 -21.71 -0.30
C LEU A 17 20.48 -23.16 -0.69
N GLY A 18 21.34 -23.31 -1.71
CA GLY A 18 22.16 -24.51 -1.89
C GLY A 18 22.07 -25.15 -3.27
N CYS A 19 22.99 -24.78 -4.17
CA CYS A 19 23.97 -25.69 -4.80
C CYS A 19 24.63 -25.01 -6.01
N LEU A 20 25.96 -24.90 -5.95
CA LEU A 20 26.83 -24.55 -7.06
C LEU A 20 26.91 -25.74 -8.05
N SER A 21 26.77 -25.47 -9.35
CA SER A 21 27.55 -26.18 -10.37
C SER A 21 27.67 -25.33 -11.64
N LEU A 22 28.91 -25.07 -12.06
CA LEU A 22 29.27 -24.49 -13.34
C LEU A 22 29.03 -25.51 -14.47
N SER A 23 28.27 -25.13 -15.50
CA SER A 23 28.51 -25.64 -16.87
C SER A 23 27.74 -24.85 -17.93
N ALA A 24 28.54 -24.29 -18.85
CA ALA A 24 28.34 -24.18 -20.29
C ALA A 24 27.22 -23.29 -20.89
N LEU A 25 27.71 -22.30 -21.62
CA LEU A 25 27.12 -21.54 -22.73
C LEU A 25 26.14 -22.36 -23.61
N ARG A 26 24.96 -21.78 -23.89
CA ARG A 26 24.37 -21.79 -25.23
C ARG A 26 23.39 -20.63 -25.38
N GLN A 27 23.68 -19.77 -26.35
CA GLN A 27 22.83 -18.67 -26.77
C GLN A 27 21.53 -19.22 -27.37
N SER A 28 20.40 -18.69 -26.93
CA SER A 28 19.13 -18.76 -27.62
C SER A 28 18.48 -17.39 -27.51
N LEU A 29 18.56 -16.61 -28.59
CA LEU A 29 17.82 -15.35 -28.76
C LEU A 29 16.33 -15.69 -28.92
N SER A 30 15.63 -15.93 -27.81
CA SER A 30 14.18 -15.95 -27.80
C SER A 30 13.69 -14.50 -27.69
N LEU A 31 13.08 -13.98 -28.75
CA LEU A 31 12.35 -12.71 -28.74
C LEU A 31 11.28 -12.78 -27.64
N TRP A 32 11.48 -12.04 -26.57
CA TRP A 32 10.49 -11.90 -25.51
C TRP A 32 9.27 -11.19 -26.12
N PRO A 33 8.05 -11.75 -26.08
CA PRO A 33 6.89 -10.97 -26.42
C PRO A 33 6.71 -9.91 -25.33
N LEU A 34 6.94 -8.66 -25.72
CA LEU A 34 6.62 -7.46 -24.95
C LEU A 34 5.10 -7.32 -24.86
N SER A 35 4.47 -8.13 -24.01
CA SER A 35 3.11 -7.91 -23.56
C SER A 35 2.91 -8.58 -22.23
N ARG A 36 3.25 -7.84 -21.17
CA ARG A 36 2.60 -8.06 -19.87
C ARG A 36 1.11 -7.86 -20.12
N LYS A 37 0.35 -8.96 -20.20
CA LYS A 37 -1.10 -8.92 -20.15
C LYS A 37 -1.45 -8.29 -18.80
N PHE A 38 -1.90 -7.04 -18.81
CA PHE A 38 -2.47 -6.39 -17.64
C PHE A 38 -3.73 -7.18 -17.27
N HIS A 39 -3.61 -8.09 -16.31
CA HIS A 39 -4.77 -8.63 -15.64
C HIS A 39 -5.33 -7.51 -14.75
N VAL A 40 -6.24 -6.72 -15.30
CA VAL A 40 -7.06 -5.77 -14.54
C VAL A 40 -8.09 -6.60 -13.76
N SER A 41 -7.64 -7.34 -12.74
CA SER A 41 -8.54 -8.18 -11.95
C SER A 41 -9.34 -7.29 -11.01
N CYS A 42 -10.63 -7.14 -11.37
CA CYS A 42 -11.73 -6.58 -10.59
C CYS A 42 -11.89 -5.04 -10.59
N GLN A 43 -12.45 -4.50 -11.68
CA GLN A 43 -13.01 -3.14 -11.75
C GLN A 43 -14.33 -2.93 -10.95
N ARG A 44 -14.65 -3.70 -9.90
CA ARG A 44 -16.03 -3.71 -9.35
C ARG A 44 -16.24 -3.15 -7.94
N CYS A 45 -15.22 -2.67 -7.26
CA CYS A 45 -15.41 -1.91 -6.01
C CYS A 45 -14.89 -0.49 -6.21
N SER A 46 -15.79 0.47 -6.48
CA SER A 46 -15.47 1.89 -6.38
C SER A 46 -15.34 2.36 -4.93
N THR A 47 -15.82 1.54 -3.99
CA THR A 47 -15.77 1.79 -2.55
C THR A 47 -15.24 0.59 -1.78
N MET A 48 -14.77 0.84 -0.55
CA MET A 48 -14.29 -0.13 0.42
C MET A 48 -14.71 0.25 1.84
N PRO A 49 -14.84 -0.73 2.76
CA PRO A 49 -15.05 -0.45 4.17
C PRO A 49 -13.77 0.10 4.83
N SER A 50 -13.93 1.09 5.72
CA SER A 50 -12.83 1.69 6.47
C SER A 50 -13.30 2.32 7.77
N TRP A 51 -12.39 2.39 8.74
CA TRP A 51 -12.48 3.33 9.85
C TRP A 51 -11.82 4.65 9.46
N VAL A 52 -12.49 5.76 9.75
CA VAL A 52 -12.06 7.11 9.39
C VAL A 52 -12.27 8.07 10.55
N ILE A 53 -11.60 9.21 10.49
CA ILE A 53 -11.90 10.39 11.31
C ILE A 53 -12.14 11.58 10.40
N ASP A 54 -13.09 12.44 10.75
CA ASP A 54 -13.37 13.70 10.02
C ASP A 54 -12.86 14.94 10.77
N ARG A 55 -12.40 14.73 12.00
CA ARG A 55 -11.76 15.73 12.85
C ARG A 55 -10.84 15.04 13.84
N TYR A 56 -9.85 15.76 14.33
CA TYR A 56 -9.05 15.27 15.46
C TYR A 56 -9.87 15.27 16.75
N GLY A 57 -9.62 14.31 17.63
CA GLY A 57 -10.30 14.22 18.91
C GLY A 57 -10.09 12.90 19.64
N LYS A 58 -10.89 12.70 20.69
CA LYS A 58 -10.89 11.49 21.50
C LYS A 58 -11.53 10.33 20.72
N ASN A 59 -11.75 9.19 21.37
CA ASN A 59 -12.17 7.97 20.67
C ASN A 59 -13.52 8.09 19.94
N ASP A 60 -14.35 9.05 20.33
CA ASP A 60 -15.66 9.34 19.74
C ASP A 60 -15.62 9.84 18.29
N VAL A 61 -14.46 10.27 17.79
CA VAL A 61 -14.33 10.73 16.40
C VAL A 61 -14.15 9.61 15.38
N LEU A 62 -13.86 8.38 15.83
CA LEU A 62 -13.72 7.21 14.97
C LEU A 62 -15.07 6.76 14.42
N GLN A 63 -15.18 6.74 13.10
CA GLN A 63 -16.39 6.38 12.39
C GLN A 63 -16.11 5.25 11.40
N PHE A 64 -16.98 4.25 11.40
CA PHE A 64 -16.95 3.20 10.38
C PHE A 64 -17.78 3.63 9.17
N THR A 65 -17.24 3.43 7.97
CA THR A 65 -17.96 3.66 6.71
C THR A 65 -17.72 2.51 5.75
N SER A 66 -18.75 2.08 5.03
CA SER A 66 -18.64 1.10 3.92
C SER A 66 -18.32 1.74 2.57
N ASN A 67 -18.32 3.07 2.50
CA ASN A 67 -18.38 3.83 1.25
C ASN A 67 -17.11 4.64 0.99
N MET A 68 -15.98 4.24 1.56
CA MET A 68 -14.71 4.93 1.34
C MET A 68 -14.18 4.65 -0.06
N THR A 69 -13.68 5.67 -0.78
CA THR A 69 -13.19 5.51 -2.15
C THR A 69 -12.09 4.46 -2.24
N PHE A 70 -12.21 3.56 -3.22
CA PHE A 70 -11.19 2.55 -3.46
C PHE A 70 -9.86 3.21 -3.88
N PRO A 71 -8.70 2.79 -3.33
CA PRO A 71 -7.42 3.40 -3.65
C PRO A 71 -7.05 3.13 -5.11
N ALA A 72 -6.43 4.12 -5.74
CA ALA A 72 -5.89 4.02 -7.08
C ALA A 72 -4.38 4.26 -7.06
N ILE A 73 -3.63 3.55 -7.91
CA ILE A 73 -2.21 3.77 -8.11
C ILE A 73 -2.02 5.12 -8.80
N ARG A 74 -1.30 6.03 -8.15
CA ARG A 74 -0.97 7.36 -8.66
C ARG A 74 0.49 7.45 -9.10
N LEU A 75 1.37 6.71 -8.42
CA LEU A 75 2.79 6.66 -8.70
C LEU A 75 3.20 5.27 -9.18
N PRO A 76 4.17 5.16 -10.10
CA PRO A 76 4.47 3.88 -10.75
C PRO A 76 5.12 2.85 -9.82
N ASN A 77 5.55 3.26 -8.62
CA ASN A 77 6.17 2.44 -7.59
C ASN A 77 5.22 2.08 -6.43
N GLU A 78 3.92 2.33 -6.58
CA GLU A 78 2.91 1.98 -5.58
C GLU A 78 2.33 0.58 -5.81
N VAL A 79 1.79 0.00 -4.73
CA VAL A 79 1.04 -1.25 -4.74
C VAL A 79 -0.25 -1.09 -3.96
N ILE A 80 -1.31 -1.78 -4.40
CA ILE A 80 -2.57 -1.90 -3.67
C ILE A 80 -2.56 -3.21 -2.91
N ILE A 81 -2.77 -3.14 -1.60
CA ILE A 81 -2.86 -4.32 -0.72
C ILE A 81 -4.28 -4.46 -0.18
N LYS A 82 -4.82 -5.67 -0.29
CA LYS A 82 -5.99 -6.11 0.47
C LYS A 82 -5.52 -6.44 1.88
N VAL A 83 -5.94 -5.62 2.84
CA VAL A 83 -5.55 -5.75 4.24
C VAL A 83 -6.30 -6.92 4.87
N HIS A 84 -5.58 -7.83 5.52
CA HIS A 84 -6.14 -8.92 6.33
C HIS A 84 -6.03 -8.61 7.83
N ALA A 85 -4.92 -7.99 8.23
CA ALA A 85 -4.69 -7.56 9.60
C ALA A 85 -3.95 -6.22 9.62
N ALA A 86 -4.19 -5.46 10.69
CA ALA A 86 -3.49 -4.23 11.03
C ALA A 86 -3.23 -4.23 12.55
N SER A 87 -2.21 -3.51 13.00
CA SER A 87 -1.92 -3.32 14.41
C SER A 87 -2.48 -1.98 14.89
N LEU A 88 -2.57 -1.80 16.21
CA LEU A 88 -2.80 -0.50 16.82
C LEU A 88 -1.59 -0.14 17.66
N ASN A 89 -0.98 0.99 17.35
CA ASN A 89 0.16 1.53 18.07
C ASN A 89 -0.25 2.79 18.87
N PRO A 90 0.47 3.15 19.95
CA PRO A 90 0.20 4.38 20.69
C PRO A 90 0.21 5.65 19.81
N ILE A 91 1.02 5.64 18.75
CA ILE A 91 1.08 6.75 17.79
C ILE A 91 -0.25 6.95 17.04
N ASP A 92 -1.03 5.89 16.78
CA ASP A 92 -2.32 6.01 16.10
C ASP A 92 -3.32 6.78 16.97
N VAL A 93 -3.33 6.50 18.28
CA VAL A 93 -4.15 7.22 19.27
C VAL A 93 -3.71 8.69 19.36
N ASN A 94 -2.41 8.94 19.37
CA ASN A 94 -1.86 10.30 19.40
C ASN A 94 -2.21 11.08 18.13
N MET A 95 -2.05 10.45 16.96
CA MET A 95 -2.40 11.04 15.65
C MET A 95 -3.89 11.35 15.56
N ARG A 96 -4.76 10.45 16.06
CA ARG A 96 -6.20 10.72 16.18
C ARG A 96 -6.48 11.97 17.01
N ASN A 97 -5.73 12.17 18.09
CA ASN A 97 -5.83 13.36 18.94
C ASN A 97 -5.19 14.62 18.31
N GLY A 98 -4.60 14.52 17.10
CA GLY A 98 -3.99 15.66 16.38
C GLY A 98 -2.47 15.76 16.49
N TYR A 99 -1.81 14.81 17.15
CA TYR A 99 -0.34 14.78 17.21
C TYR A 99 0.25 14.63 15.79
N GLY A 100 1.20 15.49 15.46
CA GLY A 100 1.88 15.47 14.16
C GLY A 100 1.07 16.07 13.00
N ALA A 101 -0.16 16.57 13.23
CA ALA A 101 -1.02 17.13 12.18
C ALA A 101 -0.31 18.21 11.34
N SER A 102 0.39 19.15 11.99
CA SER A 102 1.14 20.21 11.29
C SER A 102 2.25 19.66 10.39
N ALA A 103 3.03 18.69 10.89
CA ALA A 103 4.12 18.08 10.13
C ALA A 103 3.60 17.22 8.97
N LEU A 104 2.55 16.45 9.21
CA LEU A 104 1.90 15.62 8.19
C LEU A 104 1.22 16.49 7.13
N ARG A 105 0.67 17.64 7.49
CA ARG A 105 0.12 18.60 6.53
C ARG A 105 1.19 19.11 5.57
N VAL A 106 2.36 19.50 6.08
CA VAL A 106 3.48 19.93 5.24
C VAL A 106 3.98 18.79 4.34
N LYS A 107 3.96 17.53 4.82
CA LYS A 107 4.33 16.37 3.99
C LYS A 107 3.32 16.06 2.89
N ARG A 108 2.01 16.16 3.19
CA ARG A 108 0.92 15.88 2.24
C ARG A 108 0.78 16.96 1.19
N ASP A 109 0.98 18.22 1.58
CA ASP A 109 0.89 19.38 0.72
C ASP A 109 2.08 20.33 0.96
N PRO A 110 3.25 20.02 0.39
CA PRO A 110 4.46 20.83 0.54
C PRO A 110 4.29 22.25 0.01
N LEU A 111 3.43 22.43 -1.00
CA LEU A 111 3.19 23.71 -1.66
C LEU A 111 2.08 24.53 -0.99
N ARG A 112 1.39 23.98 0.03
CA ARG A 112 0.30 24.62 0.78
C ARG A 112 -0.84 25.14 -0.12
N ILE A 113 -1.13 24.42 -1.20
CA ILE A 113 -2.18 24.78 -2.17
C ILE A 113 -3.57 24.37 -1.63
N SER A 114 -3.62 23.33 -0.79
CA SER A 114 -4.85 22.80 -0.23
C SER A 114 -5.37 23.62 0.95
N GLU A 115 -6.69 23.77 1.01
CA GLU A 115 -7.38 24.37 2.15
C GLU A 115 -7.14 23.60 3.45
N LYS A 116 -7.35 24.27 4.59
CA LYS A 116 -7.23 23.67 5.91
C LYS A 116 -8.33 22.63 6.08
N GLY A 117 -7.96 21.39 6.44
CA GLY A 117 -8.91 20.28 6.60
C GLY A 117 -9.00 19.33 5.39
N ASN A 118 -8.26 19.59 4.30
CA ASN A 118 -8.21 18.70 3.13
C ASN A 118 -7.56 17.33 3.42
N GLU A 119 -7.09 17.09 4.65
CA GLU A 119 -6.62 15.77 5.09
C GLU A 119 -7.74 14.79 5.46
N PHE A 120 -8.99 15.26 5.62
CA PHE A 120 -10.13 14.45 6.00
C PHE A 120 -11.00 14.06 4.78
N PRO A 121 -11.67 12.90 4.80
CA PRO A 121 -11.67 11.87 5.85
C PRO A 121 -10.32 11.15 5.93
N LEU A 122 -9.78 11.01 7.14
CA LEU A 122 -8.46 10.43 7.38
C LEU A 122 -8.59 8.99 7.88
N ILE A 123 -7.97 8.04 7.15
CA ILE A 123 -7.78 6.66 7.60
C ILE A 123 -6.48 6.58 8.41
N LEU A 124 -6.57 6.02 9.61
CA LEU A 124 -5.42 5.76 10.49
C LEU A 124 -4.90 4.32 10.29
N GLY A 125 -3.80 3.99 10.99
CA GLY A 125 -3.13 2.71 10.86
C GLY A 125 -1.87 2.84 10.01
N ARG A 126 -0.75 2.42 10.60
CA ARG A 126 0.55 2.41 9.94
C ARG A 126 0.91 1.01 9.44
N ASP A 127 0.63 0.03 10.29
CA ASP A 127 1.03 -1.35 10.05
C ASP A 127 -0.05 -2.14 9.31
N VAL A 128 0.41 -3.03 8.44
CA VAL A 128 -0.46 -3.85 7.59
C VAL A 128 0.15 -5.23 7.35
N SER A 129 -0.71 -6.25 7.30
CA SER A 129 -0.42 -7.54 6.66
C SER A 129 -1.56 -7.92 5.74
N GLY A 130 -1.22 -8.42 4.55
CA GLY A 130 -2.23 -8.72 3.54
C GLY A 130 -1.66 -9.26 2.24
N VAL A 131 -2.47 -9.16 1.19
CA VAL A 131 -2.16 -9.68 -0.15
C VAL A 131 -2.14 -8.55 -1.17
N ILE A 132 -1.16 -8.56 -2.06
CA ILE A 132 -1.08 -7.59 -3.15
C ILE A 132 -2.19 -7.86 -4.17
N MET A 133 -2.98 -6.82 -4.47
CA MET A 133 -4.04 -6.84 -5.47
C MET A 133 -3.56 -6.29 -6.81
N GLU A 134 -2.77 -5.21 -6.79
CA GLU A 134 -2.29 -4.52 -7.99
C GLU A 134 -0.92 -3.89 -7.74
N CYS A 135 -0.10 -3.82 -8.79
CA CYS A 135 1.22 -3.22 -8.77
C CYS A 135 1.35 -2.13 -9.84
N GLY A 136 1.99 -1.02 -9.48
CA GLY A 136 2.41 -0.01 -10.45
C GLY A 136 3.47 -0.55 -11.43
N PRO A 137 3.62 0.07 -12.62
CA PRO A 137 4.48 -0.44 -13.68
C PRO A 137 5.97 -0.53 -13.34
N SER A 138 6.45 0.25 -12.36
CA SER A 138 7.86 0.23 -11.92
C SER A 138 8.11 -0.72 -10.74
N VAL A 139 7.10 -1.45 -10.28
CA VAL A 139 7.26 -2.47 -9.23
C VAL A 139 7.76 -3.77 -9.86
N SER A 140 8.96 -4.22 -9.46
CA SER A 140 9.63 -5.40 -10.03
C SER A 140 9.65 -6.61 -9.09
N TYR A 141 9.75 -6.40 -7.78
CA TYR A 141 9.94 -7.47 -6.79
C TYR A 141 8.65 -8.11 -6.29
N PHE A 142 7.50 -7.53 -6.63
CA PHE A 142 6.19 -7.96 -6.16
C PHE A 142 5.24 -8.18 -7.33
N LYS A 143 4.32 -9.13 -7.17
CA LYS A 143 3.23 -9.39 -8.11
C LYS A 143 1.89 -9.54 -7.38
N PRO A 144 0.76 -9.31 -8.06
CA PRO A 144 -0.55 -9.64 -7.52
C PRO A 144 -0.60 -11.09 -7.00
N GLY A 145 -1.19 -11.27 -5.82
CA GLY A 145 -1.26 -12.55 -5.09
C GLY A 145 -0.17 -12.77 -4.05
N ASP A 146 0.89 -11.94 -4.01
CA ASP A 146 1.94 -12.08 -2.99
C ASP A 146 1.44 -11.67 -1.59
N GLU A 147 1.78 -12.47 -0.58
CA GLU A 147 1.59 -12.12 0.83
C GLU A 147 2.71 -11.19 1.32
N VAL A 148 2.31 -10.06 1.89
CA VAL A 148 3.22 -9.02 2.39
C VAL A 148 2.84 -8.52 3.77
N MET A 149 3.83 -7.92 4.44
CA MET A 149 3.63 -7.14 5.67
C MET A 149 4.59 -5.96 5.72
N GLU A 150 4.25 -4.96 6.52
CA GLU A 150 5.17 -3.88 6.90
C GLU A 150 6.31 -4.45 7.76
N ASP A 151 7.49 -3.83 7.63
CA ASP A 151 8.70 -4.10 8.43
C ASP A 151 8.68 -3.42 9.81
#